data_AF-A0A3R7YBL1-F1
#
_entry.id   AF-A0A3R7YBL1-F1
#
_cell.length_a   1.000
_cell.length_b   1.000
_cell.length_c   1.000
_cell.angle_alpha   90.00
_cell.angle_beta   90.00
_cell.angle_gamma   90.00
#
_symmetry.space_group_name_H-M   'P 1'
#
loop_
_entity.id
_entity.type
_entity.pdbx_description
1 polymer ?
#
loop_
_entity_poly.entity_id
_entity_poly.type
_entity_poly.pdbx_seq_one_letter_code
_entity_poly.pdbx_strand_id
1 'polypeptide(L)'
;MTMDPWSIEPRPDRRGPRSIAVLLFFGAVLLCLAGADALQQGALEDLPAGQVDLTIETPNLNDDVEVTPEQYQAFHDEARESGAYAWRGISLVAGMSLVAVGSIGLYALKPWGPRLSVVGAAVAVVGGSIGGYRFQAAADATMEGMLVETQTYLALACSVMTGLCLAMAVLPLINHRARLALFSEEE
;
A
#
# COMPACT_ATOMS: atom_id res chain seq x y z
N MET A 1 -43.74 -12.52 -26.35
CA MET A 1 -42.30 -12.24 -26.18
C MET A 1 -41.60 -13.58 -26.17
N THR A 2 -40.92 -13.92 -27.26
CA THR A 2 -40.13 -15.15 -27.35
C THR A 2 -38.85 -14.94 -26.56
N MET A 3 -38.66 -15.66 -25.46
CA MET A 3 -37.37 -15.71 -24.77
C MET A 3 -36.33 -16.28 -25.75
N ASP A 4 -35.23 -15.55 -25.94
CA ASP A 4 -34.09 -16.01 -26.73
C ASP A 4 -33.48 -17.24 -26.02
N PRO A 5 -33.45 -18.43 -26.66
CA PRO A 5 -32.91 -19.65 -26.05
C PRO A 5 -31.41 -19.55 -25.74
N TRP A 6 -30.73 -18.49 -26.21
CA TRP A 6 -29.33 -18.19 -25.91
C TRP A 6 -29.15 -17.07 -24.87
N SER A 7 -30.24 -16.54 -24.29
CA SER A 7 -30.16 -15.57 -23.19
C SER A 7 -29.72 -16.27 -21.90
N ILE A 8 -28.42 -16.41 -21.70
CA ILE A 8 -27.84 -16.84 -20.43
C ILE A 8 -27.93 -15.67 -19.47
N GLU A 9 -28.94 -15.68 -18.60
CA GLU A 9 -29.07 -14.69 -17.55
C GLU A 9 -27.85 -14.81 -16.61
N PRO A 10 -27.06 -13.73 -16.43
CA PRO A 10 -25.81 -13.82 -15.70
C PRO A 10 -26.06 -14.08 -14.21
N ARG A 11 -25.75 -15.30 -13.76
CA ARG A 11 -25.93 -15.68 -12.35
C ARG A 11 -25.00 -14.85 -11.43
N PRO A 12 -25.53 -14.29 -10.32
CA PRO A 12 -24.73 -13.57 -9.33
C PRO A 12 -23.53 -14.39 -8.84
N ASP A 13 -22.35 -13.78 -8.80
CA ASP A 13 -21.15 -14.38 -8.23
C ASP A 13 -20.88 -13.83 -6.82
N ARG A 14 -21.09 -14.68 -5.81
CA ARG A 14 -20.86 -14.36 -4.40
C ARG A 14 -19.48 -14.79 -3.91
N ARG A 15 -18.81 -15.73 -4.61
CA ARG A 15 -17.52 -16.28 -4.16
C ARG A 15 -16.37 -15.37 -4.55
N GLY A 16 -16.37 -14.85 -5.78
CA GLY A 16 -15.35 -13.91 -6.27
C GLY A 16 -15.14 -12.71 -5.33
N PRO A 17 -16.19 -11.91 -5.04
CA PRO A 17 -16.08 -10.76 -4.13
C PRO A 17 -15.59 -11.13 -2.73
N ARG A 18 -16.00 -12.29 -2.18
CA ARG A 18 -15.54 -12.74 -0.86
C ARG A 18 -14.07 -13.13 -0.85
N SER A 19 -13.57 -13.80 -1.88
CA SER A 19 -12.15 -14.11 -2.00
C SER A 19 -11.31 -12.84 -2.12
N ILE A 20 -11.77 -11.88 -2.92
CA ILE A 20 -11.13 -10.56 -3.05
C ILE A 20 -11.12 -9.84 -1.69
N ALA A 21 -12.21 -9.86 -0.94
CA ALA A 21 -12.29 -9.26 0.39
C ALA A 21 -11.24 -9.82 1.35
N VAL A 22 -11.03 -11.14 1.37
CA VAL A 22 -10.03 -11.76 2.24
C VAL A 22 -8.61 -11.31 1.87
N LEU A 23 -8.30 -11.28 0.57
CA LEU A 23 -7.00 -10.81 0.08
C LEU A 23 -6.76 -9.33 0.42
N LEU A 24 -7.77 -8.48 0.20
CA LEU A 24 -7.71 -7.07 0.56
C LEU A 24 -7.52 -6.85 2.05
N PHE A 25 -8.19 -7.64 2.89
CA PHE A 25 -8.06 -7.51 4.35
C PHE A 25 -6.63 -7.76 4.81
N PHE A 26 -6.03 -8.89 4.41
CA PHE A 26 -4.65 -9.21 4.81
C PHE A 26 -3.63 -8.26 4.18
N GLY A 27 -3.81 -7.88 2.91
CA GLY A 27 -2.96 -6.87 2.26
C GLY A 27 -3.03 -5.52 2.98
N ALA A 28 -4.23 -5.09 3.38
CA ALA A 28 -4.44 -3.87 4.12
C ALA A 28 -3.78 -3.90 5.51
N VAL A 29 -3.89 -5.01 6.24
CA VAL A 29 -3.23 -5.15 7.55
C VAL A 29 -1.70 -5.02 7.39
N LEU A 30 -1.09 -5.72 6.44
CA LEU A 30 0.35 -5.66 6.21
C LEU A 30 0.83 -4.25 5.83
N LEU A 31 0.11 -3.58 4.92
CA LEU A 31 0.46 -2.22 4.50
C LEU A 31 0.17 -1.17 5.59
N CYS A 32 -0.83 -1.40 6.42
CA CYS A 32 -1.09 -0.55 7.60
C CYS A 32 0.05 -0.66 8.62
N LEU A 33 0.59 -1.86 8.84
CA LEU A 33 1.77 -2.07 9.70
C LEU A 33 3.01 -1.37 9.14
N ALA A 34 3.24 -1.46 7.82
CA ALA A 34 4.33 -0.73 7.17
C ALA A 34 4.17 0.81 7.31
N GLY A 35 2.93 1.31 7.25
CA GLY A 35 2.63 2.71 7.53
C GLY A 35 2.90 3.09 8.99
N ALA A 36 2.56 2.22 9.94
CA ALA A 36 2.81 2.44 11.36
C ALA A 36 4.31 2.45 11.67
N ASP A 37 5.09 1.54 11.08
CA ASP A 37 6.55 1.52 11.16
C ASP A 37 7.15 2.83 10.64
N ALA A 38 6.68 3.34 9.49
CA ALA A 38 7.12 4.64 8.98
C ALA A 38 6.83 5.80 9.96
N LEU A 39 5.68 5.79 10.64
CA LEU A 39 5.38 6.81 11.65
C LEU A 39 6.26 6.68 12.89
N GLN A 40 6.59 5.45 13.30
CA GLN A 40 7.48 5.20 14.44
C GLN A 40 8.89 5.68 14.15
N GLN A 41 9.44 5.35 12.97
CA GLN A 41 10.75 5.81 12.55
C GLN A 41 10.79 7.33 12.42
N GLY A 42 9.80 7.95 11.78
CA GLY A 42 9.74 9.40 11.65
C GLY A 42 9.54 10.17 12.96
N ALA A 43 9.19 9.48 14.05
CA ALA A 43 9.09 10.07 15.39
C ALA A 43 10.42 10.05 16.16
N LEU A 44 11.40 9.29 15.68
CA LEU A 44 12.75 9.31 16.22
C LEU A 44 13.48 10.54 15.68
N GLU A 45 14.22 11.22 16.56
CA GLU A 45 15.13 12.29 16.14
C GLU A 45 16.40 11.70 15.54
N ASP A 46 16.95 10.67 16.22
CA ASP A 46 18.06 9.86 15.74
C ASP A 46 17.71 8.38 15.75
N LEU A 47 18.26 7.65 14.77
CA LEU A 47 18.20 6.20 14.78
C LEU A 47 19.21 5.63 15.79
N PRO A 48 18.85 4.59 16.55
CA PRO A 48 19.80 3.91 17.44
C PRO A 48 21.02 3.41 16.65
N ALA A 49 22.23 3.66 17.14
CA ALA A 49 23.47 3.28 16.45
C ALA A 49 23.49 1.80 16.04
N GLY A 50 23.07 0.89 16.93
CA GLY A 50 23.01 -0.54 16.61
C GLY A 50 21.99 -0.89 15.51
N GLN A 51 20.96 -0.08 15.29
CA GLN A 51 20.03 -0.26 14.16
C GLN A 51 20.65 0.24 12.86
N VAL A 52 21.35 1.38 12.88
CA VAL A 52 22.04 1.93 11.73
C VAL A 52 23.11 0.95 11.25
N ASP A 53 23.98 0.49 12.15
CA ASP A 53 25.07 -0.44 11.83
C ASP A 53 24.54 -1.73 11.18
N LEU A 54 23.49 -2.34 11.75
CA LEU A 54 22.86 -3.53 11.18
C LEU A 54 22.25 -3.29 9.80
N THR A 55 21.77 -2.07 9.54
CA THR A 55 21.10 -1.73 8.28
C THR A 55 22.10 -1.49 7.16
N ILE A 56 23.27 -0.92 7.46
CA ILE A 56 24.30 -0.59 6.47
C ILE A 56 25.33 -1.72 6.27
N GLU A 57 25.49 -2.64 7.24
CA GLU A 57 26.50 -3.71 7.17
C GLU A 57 26.33 -4.59 5.93
N THR A 58 25.12 -5.09 5.66
CA THR A 58 24.90 -5.97 4.51
C THR A 58 25.05 -5.24 3.17
N PRO A 59 24.48 -4.05 2.93
CA PRO A 59 24.73 -3.28 1.72
C PRO A 59 26.21 -2.97 1.50
N ASN A 60 26.94 -2.51 2.52
CA ASN A 60 28.36 -2.16 2.39
C ASN A 60 29.25 -3.36 2.06
N LEU A 61 28.89 -4.57 2.50
CA LEU A 61 29.60 -5.79 2.13
C LEU A 61 29.39 -6.22 0.67
N ASN A 62 28.34 -5.73 0.02
CA ASN A 62 27.94 -6.14 -1.32
C ASN A 62 28.12 -5.04 -2.38
N ASP A 63 28.69 -3.89 -2.00
CA ASP A 63 28.91 -2.74 -2.87
C ASP A 63 30.35 -2.23 -2.74
N ASP A 64 30.85 -1.58 -3.79
CA ASP A 64 32.18 -0.95 -3.80
C ASP A 64 32.17 0.44 -3.11
N VAL A 65 30.98 0.98 -2.85
CA VAL A 65 30.75 2.27 -2.18
C VAL A 65 30.19 2.03 -0.77
N GLU A 66 31.01 2.30 0.24
CA GLU A 66 30.59 2.19 1.65
C GLU A 66 29.83 3.45 2.08
N VAL A 67 28.65 3.24 2.69
CA VAL A 67 27.88 4.28 3.36
C VAL A 67 28.23 4.29 4.84
N THR A 68 28.62 5.45 5.37
CA THR A 68 28.93 5.60 6.80
C THR A 68 27.65 5.74 7.64
N PRO A 69 27.69 5.42 8.95
CA PRO A 69 26.57 5.69 9.85
C PRO A 69 26.10 7.14 9.83
N GLU A 70 27.02 8.10 9.69
CA GLU A 70 26.70 9.53 9.61
C GLU A 70 25.93 9.88 8.33
N GLN A 71 26.29 9.27 7.19
CA GLN A 71 25.55 9.44 5.94
C GLN A 71 24.14 8.85 6.03
N TYR A 72 24.00 7.68 6.66
CA TYR A 72 22.69 7.06 6.88
C TYR A 72 21.82 7.86 7.84
N GLN A 73 22.43 8.47 8.86
CA GLN A 73 21.73 9.38 9.77
C GLN A 73 21.30 10.66 9.04
N ALA A 74 22.14 11.24 8.19
CA ALA A 74 21.77 12.39 7.36
C ALA A 74 20.60 12.07 6.42
N PHE A 75 20.57 10.86 5.83
CA PHE A 75 19.41 10.37 5.09
C PHE A 75 18.14 10.34 5.94
N HIS A 76 18.22 9.80 7.16
CA HIS A 76 17.08 9.73 8.07
C HIS A 76 16.54 11.12 8.40
N ASP A 77 17.42 12.07 8.68
CA ASP A 77 17.05 13.46 8.97
C ASP A 77 16.40 14.14 7.77
N GLU A 78 16.99 14.03 6.57
CA GLU A 78 16.41 14.59 5.35
C GLU A 78 15.03 13.95 5.03
N ALA A 79 14.89 12.64 5.25
CA ALA A 79 13.61 11.94 5.06
C ALA A 79 12.55 12.40 6.09
N ARG A 80 12.96 12.73 7.31
CA ARG A 80 12.08 13.26 8.36
C ARG A 80 11.68 14.70 8.09
N GLU A 81 12.63 15.57 7.77
CA GLU A 81 12.40 16.99 7.48
C GLU A 81 11.58 17.21 6.20
N SER A 82 11.86 16.44 5.15
CA SER A 82 11.05 16.40 3.94
C SER A 82 9.65 15.84 4.20
N GLY A 83 9.37 15.25 5.36
CA GLY A 83 8.09 14.66 5.72
C GLY A 83 7.78 13.35 4.99
N ALA A 84 8.79 12.66 4.44
CA ALA A 84 8.63 11.39 3.73
C ALA A 84 7.93 10.34 4.62
N TYR A 85 8.38 10.21 5.87
CA TYR A 85 7.77 9.34 6.88
C TYR A 85 6.31 9.67 7.15
N ALA A 86 5.96 10.95 7.29
CA ALA A 86 4.59 11.38 7.56
C ALA A 86 3.66 11.09 6.37
N TRP A 87 4.08 11.42 5.14
CA TRP A 87 3.30 11.14 3.94
C TRP A 87 3.06 9.65 3.76
N ARG A 88 4.11 8.84 3.86
CA ARG A 88 4.00 7.38 3.73
C ARG A 88 3.16 6.79 4.86
N GLY A 89 3.44 7.18 6.10
CA GLY A 89 2.80 6.65 7.29
C GLY A 89 1.31 6.96 7.38
N ILE A 90 0.94 8.25 7.32
CA ILE A 90 -0.47 8.68 7.46
C ILE A 90 -1.31 8.12 6.32
N SER A 91 -0.82 8.17 5.08
CA SER A 91 -1.59 7.70 3.92
C SER A 91 -1.81 6.18 3.93
N LEU A 92 -0.78 5.40 4.29
CA LEU A 92 -0.91 3.95 4.41
C LEU A 92 -1.81 3.58 5.59
N VAL A 93 -1.62 4.16 6.78
CA VAL A 93 -2.45 3.84 7.96
C VAL A 93 -3.91 4.22 7.72
N ALA A 94 -4.17 5.46 7.29
CA ALA A 94 -5.54 5.92 7.06
C ALA A 94 -6.19 5.17 5.88
N GLY A 95 -5.49 5.09 4.74
CA GLY A 95 -5.98 4.44 3.53
C GLY A 95 -6.24 2.96 3.73
N MET A 96 -5.30 2.22 4.33
CA MET A 96 -5.46 0.78 4.56
C MET A 96 -6.44 0.46 5.68
N SER A 97 -6.63 1.33 6.67
CA SER A 97 -7.73 1.19 7.63
C SER A 97 -9.09 1.22 6.93
N LEU A 98 -9.28 2.14 5.96
CA LEU A 98 -10.49 2.18 5.14
C LEU A 98 -10.63 0.93 4.26
N VAL A 99 -9.52 0.41 3.70
CA VAL A 99 -9.53 -0.84 2.94
C VAL A 99 -9.95 -2.02 3.82
N ALA A 100 -9.42 -2.13 5.04
CA ALA A 100 -9.74 -3.20 5.97
C ALA A 100 -11.21 -3.17 6.43
N VAL A 101 -11.75 -1.98 6.72
CA VAL A 101 -13.19 -1.84 7.02
C VAL A 101 -14.03 -2.13 5.77
N GLY A 102 -13.62 -1.63 4.61
CA GLY A 102 -14.28 -1.87 3.33
C GLY A 102 -14.29 -3.35 2.94
N SER A 103 -13.23 -4.10 3.24
CA SER A 103 -13.15 -5.53 2.95
C SER A 103 -14.13 -6.34 3.81
N ILE A 104 -14.37 -5.94 5.07
CA ILE A 104 -15.41 -6.56 5.90
C ILE A 104 -16.79 -6.35 5.24
N GLY A 105 -17.07 -5.12 4.78
CA GLY A 105 -18.29 -4.80 4.03
C GLY A 105 -18.42 -5.60 2.73
N LEU A 106 -17.33 -5.73 1.97
CA LEU A 106 -17.27 -6.51 0.73
C LEU A 106 -17.50 -8.01 0.97
N TYR A 107 -16.95 -8.57 2.05
CA TYR A 107 -17.18 -9.97 2.43
C TYR A 107 -18.65 -10.23 2.77
N ALA A 108 -19.28 -9.28 3.46
CA ALA A 108 -20.71 -9.26 3.73
C ALA A 108 -21.58 -8.95 2.49
N LEU A 109 -20.96 -8.77 1.31
CA LEU A 109 -21.60 -8.41 0.04
C LEU A 109 -22.38 -7.09 0.12
N LYS A 110 -21.92 -6.14 0.94
CA LYS A 110 -22.51 -4.81 1.04
C LYS A 110 -21.88 -3.87 0.02
N PRO A 111 -22.69 -3.05 -0.70
CA PRO A 111 -22.20 -2.21 -1.78
C PRO A 111 -21.29 -1.06 -1.33
N TRP A 112 -21.37 -0.65 -0.06
CA TRP A 112 -20.45 0.34 0.51
C TRP A 112 -19.03 -0.20 0.70
N GLY A 113 -18.87 -1.52 0.88
CA GLY A 113 -17.58 -2.17 1.12
C GLY A 113 -16.54 -1.89 0.03
N PRO A 114 -16.79 -2.29 -1.24
CA PRO A 114 -15.84 -2.04 -2.32
C PRO A 114 -15.64 -0.55 -2.60
N ARG A 115 -16.66 0.30 -2.43
CA ARG A 115 -16.51 1.77 -2.58
C ARG A 115 -15.52 2.33 -1.56
N LEU A 116 -15.66 1.92 -0.30
CA LEU A 116 -14.75 2.34 0.77
C LEU A 116 -13.32 1.83 0.53
N SER A 117 -13.18 0.57 0.10
CA SER A 117 -11.87 0.00 -0.24
C SER A 117 -11.20 0.73 -1.41
N VAL A 118 -11.95 1.15 -2.43
CA VAL A 118 -11.39 1.94 -3.53
C VAL A 118 -10.87 3.30 -3.05
N VAL A 119 -11.64 4.02 -2.24
CA VAL A 119 -11.22 5.32 -1.68
C VAL A 119 -9.96 5.14 -0.81
N GLY A 120 -9.97 4.16 0.09
CA GLY A 120 -8.82 3.85 0.94
C GLY A 120 -7.56 3.48 0.16
N ALA A 121 -7.70 2.62 -0.84
CA ALA A 121 -6.58 2.22 -1.69
C ALA A 121 -6.06 3.38 -2.54
N ALA A 122 -6.91 4.25 -3.05
CA ALA A 122 -6.49 5.44 -3.81
C ALA A 122 -5.67 6.40 -2.94
N VAL A 123 -6.11 6.66 -1.69
CA VAL A 123 -5.35 7.48 -0.73
C VAL A 123 -3.97 6.87 -0.46
N ALA A 124 -3.92 5.56 -0.22
CA ALA A 124 -2.68 4.88 0.07
C ALA A 124 -1.72 4.81 -1.13
N VAL A 125 -2.21 4.64 -2.36
CA VAL A 125 -1.38 4.70 -3.57
C VAL A 125 -0.79 6.09 -3.73
N VAL A 126 -1.62 7.13 -3.71
CA VAL A 126 -1.15 8.50 -3.95
C VAL A 126 -0.17 8.94 -2.86
N GLY A 127 -0.55 8.79 -1.58
CA GLY A 127 0.31 9.22 -0.48
C GLY A 127 1.54 8.33 -0.32
N GLY A 128 1.42 7.02 -0.57
CA GLY A 128 2.55 6.09 -0.55
C GLY A 128 3.57 6.38 -1.64
N SER A 129 3.12 6.71 -2.86
CA SER A 129 4.02 7.11 -3.95
C SER A 129 4.68 8.47 -3.70
N ILE A 130 3.97 9.45 -3.15
CA ILE A 130 4.57 10.74 -2.75
C ILE A 130 5.62 10.54 -1.66
N GLY A 131 5.30 9.75 -0.62
CA GLY A 131 6.26 9.42 0.44
C GLY A 131 7.48 8.69 -0.12
N GLY A 132 7.28 7.69 -0.98
CA GLY A 132 8.36 6.94 -1.63
C GLY A 132 9.28 7.82 -2.47
N TYR A 133 8.71 8.75 -3.25
CA TYR A 133 9.50 9.72 -4.01
C TYR A 133 10.35 10.62 -3.09
N ARG A 134 9.81 11.05 -1.95
CA ARG A 134 10.57 11.86 -0.97
C ARG A 134 11.69 11.07 -0.30
N PHE A 135 11.48 9.79 0.02
CA PHE A 135 12.56 8.92 0.49
C PHE A 135 13.67 8.77 -0.53
N GLN A 136 13.31 8.61 -1.81
CA GLN A 136 14.30 8.51 -2.88
C GLN A 136 15.08 9.82 -3.02
N ALA A 137 14.41 10.97 -3.02
CA ALA A 137 15.07 12.27 -3.08
C ALA A 137 16.02 12.51 -1.87
N ALA A 138 15.63 12.08 -0.67
CA ALA A 138 16.49 12.14 0.51
C ALA A 138 17.72 11.24 0.37
N ALA A 139 17.55 10.02 -0.16
CA ALA A 139 18.65 9.10 -0.40
C ALA A 139 19.63 9.65 -1.44
N ASP A 140 19.13 10.17 -2.57
CA ASP A 140 19.94 10.78 -3.63
C ASP A 140 20.74 12.00 -3.15
N ALA A 141 20.29 12.68 -2.09
CA ALA A 141 20.94 13.87 -1.54
C ALA A 141 22.03 13.57 -0.50
N THR A 142 22.03 12.38 0.10
CA THR A 142 22.80 12.10 1.34
C THR A 142 23.67 10.85 1.25
N MET A 143 23.32 9.90 0.40
CA MET A 143 24.00 8.61 0.26
C MET A 143 24.24 8.29 -1.22
N GLU A 144 25.10 7.31 -1.48
CA GLU A 144 25.36 6.76 -2.81
C GLU A 144 25.35 5.23 -2.75
N GLY A 145 25.43 4.58 -3.91
CA GLY A 145 25.51 3.12 -4.01
C GLY A 145 24.20 2.37 -3.76
N MET A 146 24.31 1.12 -3.34
CA MET A 146 23.25 0.13 -3.24
C MET A 146 22.10 0.55 -2.32
N LEU A 147 22.37 1.39 -1.31
CA LEU A 147 21.35 1.90 -0.40
C LEU A 147 20.34 2.82 -1.10
N VAL A 148 20.79 3.63 -2.06
CA VAL A 148 19.90 4.48 -2.88
C VAL A 148 19.03 3.61 -3.80
N GLU A 149 19.62 2.59 -4.42
CA GLU A 149 18.87 1.63 -5.24
C GLU A 149 17.83 0.88 -4.41
N THR A 150 18.19 0.47 -3.19
CA THR A 150 17.28 -0.19 -2.25
C THR A 150 16.07 0.69 -1.93
N GLN A 151 16.26 1.99 -1.73
CA GLN A 151 15.13 2.91 -1.52
C GLN A 151 14.24 3.02 -2.75
N THR A 152 14.84 3.04 -3.94
CA THR A 152 14.09 3.03 -5.21
C THR A 152 13.23 1.77 -5.34
N TYR A 153 13.80 0.59 -5.07
CA TYR A 153 13.05 -0.67 -5.08
C TYR A 153 11.93 -0.70 -4.04
N LEU A 154 12.18 -0.18 -2.83
CA LEU A 154 11.18 -0.12 -1.77
C LEU A 154 10.02 0.82 -2.14
N ALA A 155 10.31 1.96 -2.76
CA ALA A 155 9.30 2.91 -3.25
C ALA A 155 8.42 2.28 -4.35
N LEU A 156 9.04 1.58 -5.30
CA LEU A 156 8.34 0.86 -6.37
C LEU A 156 7.49 -0.28 -5.81
N ALA A 157 8.04 -1.11 -4.93
CA ALA A 157 7.32 -2.22 -4.31
C ALA A 157 6.06 -1.73 -3.57
N CYS A 158 6.17 -0.65 -2.77
CA CYS A 158 5.04 -0.06 -2.07
C CYS A 158 3.95 0.42 -3.05
N SER A 159 4.35 1.09 -4.14
CA SER A 159 3.43 1.60 -5.16
C SER A 159 2.71 0.46 -5.90
N VAL A 160 3.43 -0.62 -6.23
CA VAL A 160 2.82 -1.79 -6.90
C VAL A 160 1.85 -2.50 -5.96
N MET A 161 2.21 -2.72 -4.69
CA MET A 161 1.32 -3.40 -3.73
C MET A 161 0.04 -2.62 -3.43
N THR A 162 0.16 -1.31 -3.21
CA THR A 162 -1.01 -0.43 -3.03
C THR A 162 -1.85 -0.35 -4.32
N GLY A 163 -1.20 -0.31 -5.49
CA GLY A 163 -1.86 -0.35 -6.79
C GLY A 163 -2.63 -1.65 -7.04
N LEU A 164 -2.08 -2.79 -6.64
CA LEU A 164 -2.78 -4.08 -6.68
C LEU A 164 -4.00 -4.09 -5.76
N CYS A 165 -3.91 -3.51 -4.56
CA CYS A 165 -5.06 -3.36 -3.67
C CYS A 165 -6.16 -2.51 -4.32
N LEU A 166 -5.80 -1.42 -5.00
CA LEU A 166 -6.75 -0.59 -5.74
C LEU A 166 -7.41 -1.38 -6.89
N ALA A 167 -6.62 -2.07 -7.71
CA ALA A 167 -7.14 -2.88 -8.81
C ALA A 167 -8.14 -3.94 -8.30
N MET A 168 -7.76 -4.66 -7.23
CA MET A 168 -8.61 -5.67 -6.60
C MET A 168 -9.88 -5.07 -5.99
N ALA A 169 -9.82 -3.88 -5.39
CA ALA A 169 -10.99 -3.18 -4.87
C ALA A 169 -11.95 -2.71 -5.96
N VAL A 170 -11.45 -2.37 -7.16
CA VAL A 170 -12.27 -1.95 -8.31
C VAL A 170 -12.96 -3.14 -8.99
N LEU A 171 -12.34 -4.32 -9.03
CA LEU A 171 -12.87 -5.50 -9.74
C LEU A 171 -14.35 -5.82 -9.44
N PRO A 172 -14.81 -5.87 -8.17
CA PRO A 172 -16.22 -6.14 -7.86
C PRO A 172 -17.19 -5.07 -8.36
N LEU A 173 -16.71 -3.83 -8.57
CA LEU A 173 -17.53 -2.72 -9.06
C LEU A 173 -17.69 -2.71 -10.57
N ILE A 174 -16.76 -3.31 -11.31
CA ILE A 174 -16.81 -3.36 -12.79
C ILE A 174 -17.31 -4.71 -13.31
N ASN A 175 -17.07 -5.82 -12.59
CA ASN A 175 -17.52 -7.15 -13.01
C ASN A 175 -19.03 -7.29 -12.85
N HIS A 176 -19.75 -7.47 -13.95
CA HIS A 176 -21.20 -7.55 -13.99
C HIS A 176 -21.77 -8.61 -13.02
N ARG A 177 -21.18 -9.80 -12.95
CA ARG A 177 -21.67 -10.89 -12.07
C ARG A 177 -21.44 -10.60 -10.59
N ALA A 178 -20.36 -9.91 -10.26
CA ALA A 178 -20.08 -9.44 -8.90
C ALA A 178 -21.03 -8.31 -8.51
N ARG A 179 -21.30 -7.37 -9.42
CA ARG A 179 -22.28 -6.30 -9.20
C ARG A 179 -23.66 -6.85 -8.90
N LEU A 180 -24.13 -7.86 -9.63
CA LEU A 180 -25.41 -8.52 -9.34
C LEU A 180 -25.47 -9.15 -7.94
N ALA A 181 -24.32 -9.54 -7.37
CA ALA A 181 -24.25 -10.07 -6.01
C ALA A 181 -24.18 -8.97 -4.93
N LEU A 182 -23.70 -7.77 -5.28
CA LEU A 182 -23.53 -6.62 -4.38
C LEU A 182 -24.72 -5.65 -4.39
N PHE A 183 -25.37 -5.58 -5.53
CA PHE A 183 -26.53 -4.75 -5.84
C PHE A 183 -27.65 -5.64 -6.38
N SER A 184 -27.92 -6.77 -5.71
CA SER A 184 -29.18 -7.47 -5.96
C SER A 184 -30.28 -6.47 -5.64
N GLU A 185 -31.22 -6.27 -6.57
CA GLU A 185 -32.27 -5.25 -6.51
C GLU A 185 -32.72 -5.01 -5.07
N GLU A 186 -32.72 -3.74 -4.66
CA GLU A 186 -33.35 -3.31 -3.41
C GLU A 186 -34.84 -3.72 -3.48
N GLU A 187 -35.15 -4.93 -2.99
CA GLU A 187 -36.48 -5.28 -2.49
C GLU A 187 -36.70 -4.68 -1.10
#